data_AF-A0A8B8AHX0-F1
#
_entry.id   AF-A0A8B8AHX0-F1
#
_cell.length_a   1.000
_cell.length_b   1.000
_cell.length_c   1.000
_cell.angle_alpha   90.00
_cell.angle_beta   90.00
_cell.angle_gamma   90.00
#
_symmetry.space_group_name_H-M   'P 1'
#
loop_
_entity.id
_entity.type
_entity.pdbx_description
1 polymer ?
#
loop_
_entity_poly.entity_id
_entity_poly.type
_entity_poly.pdbx_seq_one_letter_code
_entity_poly.pdbx_strand_id
1 'polypeptide(L)'
;MNGSFGKNCIERCGSNCLSCNAVSGVCGFGCNPGWEGDFCEKECDNNTFGQECTGVCGNCLENEQCHHINGSCLNCCDPGFTGLKCDQGCMNGSFGKNCIERCGSNCISCNAVNGVCDLGCSAGWKGTLCEHECSENTYGVGCAESCGNCTNGEQCHHVNGNCPFGCVAGVYGIKCDQECPHGRYGINCGQTCPSKCKGCNRFSGVCEFGCHSGWKRTLCEDIGRYYNLN
;
A
#
# COMPACT_ATOMS: atom_id res chain seq x y z
N MET A 1 -35.67 -45.62 -2.46
CA MET A 1 -37.00 -45.09 -2.07
C MET A 1 -37.26 -45.54 -0.65
N ASN A 2 -37.48 -44.59 0.26
CA ASN A 2 -37.45 -44.81 1.71
C ASN A 2 -38.51 -45.83 2.13
N GLY A 3 -38.02 -46.99 2.55
CA GLY A 3 -38.83 -48.11 3.00
C GLY A 3 -39.48 -47.85 4.35
N SER A 4 -40.12 -48.88 4.88
CA SER A 4 -40.68 -48.88 6.22
C SER A 4 -39.99 -49.88 7.13
N PHE A 5 -40.03 -49.62 8.43
CA PHE A 5 -39.39 -50.45 9.46
C PHE A 5 -40.38 -50.78 10.60
N GLY A 6 -39.92 -51.63 11.52
CA GLY A 6 -40.69 -52.02 12.69
C GLY A 6 -41.72 -53.12 12.40
N LYS A 7 -42.52 -53.47 13.41
CA LYS A 7 -43.53 -54.53 13.28
C LYS A 7 -44.60 -54.13 12.27
N ASN A 8 -44.86 -55.02 11.30
CA ASN A 8 -45.81 -54.79 10.20
C ASN A 8 -45.46 -53.62 9.26
N CYS A 9 -44.22 -53.10 9.32
CA CYS A 9 -43.71 -52.11 8.37
C CYS A 9 -44.54 -50.80 8.32
N ILE A 10 -44.99 -50.32 9.49
CA ILE A 10 -45.86 -49.14 9.63
C ILE A 10 -45.03 -47.84 9.74
N GLU A 11 -43.84 -47.91 10.33
CA GLU A 11 -42.96 -46.75 10.54
C GLU A 11 -42.15 -46.46 9.28
N ARG A 12 -41.91 -45.19 8.98
CA ARG A 12 -41.17 -44.77 7.78
C ARG A 12 -39.73 -44.50 8.11
N CYS A 13 -38.82 -45.04 7.29
CA CYS A 13 -37.42 -44.72 7.42
C CYS A 13 -37.14 -43.22 7.20
N GLY A 14 -36.11 -42.72 7.89
CA GLY A 14 -35.67 -41.33 7.79
C GLY A 14 -35.47 -40.91 6.34
N SER A 15 -35.91 -39.70 6.00
CA SER A 15 -35.88 -39.21 4.61
C SER A 15 -34.47 -39.13 4.02
N ASN A 16 -33.49 -38.99 4.90
CA ASN A 16 -32.08 -38.80 4.58
C ASN A 16 -31.22 -40.06 4.80
N CYS A 17 -31.81 -41.22 5.08
CA CYS A 17 -31.05 -42.48 5.07
C CYS A 17 -30.64 -42.83 3.64
N LEU A 18 -29.42 -43.35 3.46
CA LEU A 18 -29.08 -44.09 2.23
C LEU A 18 -29.79 -45.46 2.20
N SER A 19 -29.85 -46.12 3.36
CA SER A 19 -30.63 -47.33 3.60
C SER A 19 -30.81 -47.52 5.10
N CYS A 20 -32.01 -47.96 5.52
CA CYS A 20 -32.39 -48.16 6.91
C CYS A 20 -32.55 -49.64 7.25
N ASN A 21 -32.28 -49.97 8.51
CA ASN A 21 -32.54 -51.31 9.05
C ASN A 21 -34.06 -51.56 9.14
N ALA A 22 -34.54 -52.65 8.55
CA ALA A 22 -35.97 -52.97 8.53
C ALA A 22 -36.59 -53.27 9.92
N VAL A 23 -35.76 -53.55 10.93
CA VAL A 23 -36.20 -53.80 12.31
C VAL A 23 -36.09 -52.55 13.16
N SER A 24 -34.91 -51.92 13.23
CA SER A 24 -34.64 -50.80 14.14
C SER A 24 -34.85 -49.42 13.53
N GLY A 25 -34.94 -49.28 12.20
CA GLY A 25 -35.04 -48.00 11.50
C GLY A 25 -33.71 -47.25 11.34
N VAL A 26 -32.64 -47.68 12.02
CA VAL A 26 -31.31 -47.06 12.00
C VAL A 26 -30.72 -47.06 10.58
N CYS A 27 -30.16 -45.94 10.15
CA CYS A 27 -29.53 -45.78 8.84
C CYS A 27 -28.14 -46.45 8.79
N GLY A 28 -28.11 -47.78 8.75
CA GLY A 28 -26.86 -48.56 8.85
C GLY A 28 -25.87 -48.42 7.68
N PHE A 29 -26.30 -47.84 6.56
CA PHE A 29 -25.43 -47.52 5.41
C PHE A 29 -25.04 -46.04 5.35
N GLY A 30 -25.30 -45.28 6.42
CA GLY A 30 -25.01 -43.86 6.51
C GLY A 30 -26.13 -42.95 5.97
N CYS A 31 -25.84 -41.66 6.02
CA CYS A 31 -26.74 -40.58 5.68
C CYS A 31 -26.46 -39.98 4.30
N ASN A 32 -27.45 -39.32 3.73
CA ASN A 32 -27.27 -38.42 2.60
C ASN A 32 -26.33 -37.25 3.00
N PRO A 33 -25.62 -36.63 2.04
CA PRO A 33 -24.74 -35.50 2.33
C PRO A 33 -25.44 -34.38 3.10
N GLY A 34 -24.79 -33.88 4.15
CA GLY A 34 -25.30 -32.82 5.01
C GLY A 34 -26.17 -33.29 6.16
N TRP A 35 -26.26 -34.60 6.40
CA TRP A 35 -27.05 -35.17 7.49
C TRP A 35 -26.23 -36.14 8.33
N GLU A 36 -26.51 -36.20 9.63
CA GLU A 36 -25.91 -37.10 10.60
C GLU A 36 -26.92 -37.61 11.64
N GLY A 37 -26.46 -38.52 12.50
CA GLY A 37 -27.28 -39.22 13.50
C GLY A 37 -27.70 -40.62 13.07
N ASP A 38 -28.16 -41.43 14.03
CA ASP A 38 -28.55 -42.83 13.79
C ASP A 38 -29.73 -42.96 12.81
N PHE A 39 -30.57 -41.92 12.68
CA PHE A 39 -31.71 -41.87 11.78
C PHE A 39 -31.61 -40.75 10.71
N CYS A 40 -30.43 -40.12 10.58
CA CYS A 40 -30.16 -39.01 9.66
C CYS A 40 -31.13 -37.83 9.81
N GLU A 41 -31.46 -37.50 11.05
CA GLU A 41 -32.42 -36.48 11.44
C GLU A 41 -31.79 -35.11 11.76
N LYS A 42 -30.46 -35.04 11.86
CA LYS A 42 -29.72 -33.82 12.16
C LYS A 42 -28.95 -33.35 10.95
N GLU A 43 -28.95 -32.05 10.71
CA GLU A 43 -28.05 -31.43 9.75
C GLU A 43 -26.63 -31.41 10.33
N CYS A 44 -25.62 -31.41 9.46
CA CYS A 44 -24.24 -31.18 9.89
C CYS A 44 -24.13 -29.82 10.60
N ASP A 45 -23.49 -29.81 11.76
CA ASP A 45 -23.25 -28.63 12.60
C ASP A 45 -21.74 -28.52 12.92
N ASN A 46 -21.35 -27.64 13.84
CA ASN A 46 -19.96 -27.42 14.25
C ASN A 46 -19.03 -27.06 13.08
N ASN A 47 -19.51 -26.24 12.14
CA ASN A 47 -18.80 -25.79 10.95
C ASN A 47 -18.37 -26.93 10.03
N THR A 48 -19.24 -27.93 9.88
CA THR A 48 -19.03 -29.05 8.96
C THR A 48 -20.13 -29.18 7.92
N PHE A 49 -19.86 -29.89 6.81
CA PHE A 49 -20.79 -30.13 5.72
C PHE A 49 -20.46 -31.40 4.94
N GLY A 50 -21.37 -31.81 4.06
CA GLY A 50 -21.14 -32.87 3.07
C GLY A 50 -21.35 -34.28 3.63
N GLN A 51 -20.77 -35.26 2.94
CA GLN A 51 -20.92 -36.67 3.33
C GLN A 51 -20.23 -36.91 4.67
N GLU A 52 -20.95 -37.55 5.61
CA GLU A 52 -20.46 -37.85 6.96
C GLU A 52 -19.99 -36.60 7.74
N CYS A 53 -20.44 -35.40 7.34
CA CYS A 53 -20.04 -34.13 7.97
C CYS A 53 -18.50 -33.96 8.08
N THR A 54 -17.76 -34.43 7.07
CA THR A 54 -16.29 -34.38 7.06
C THR A 54 -15.71 -33.15 6.38
N GLY A 55 -16.50 -32.46 5.55
CA GLY A 55 -16.10 -31.18 4.95
C GLY A 55 -16.12 -30.09 6.00
N VAL A 56 -15.12 -29.21 6.04
CA VAL A 56 -15.04 -28.09 7.00
C VAL A 56 -15.43 -26.81 6.29
N CYS A 57 -16.32 -26.02 6.89
CA CYS A 57 -16.72 -24.72 6.36
C CYS A 57 -15.50 -23.79 6.18
N GLY A 58 -15.54 -22.94 5.16
CA GLY A 58 -14.56 -21.87 5.02
C GLY A 58 -14.87 -20.68 5.93
N ASN A 59 -14.37 -19.50 5.56
CA ASN A 59 -14.49 -18.27 6.35
C ASN A 59 -15.81 -17.55 6.04
N CYS A 60 -16.92 -18.21 6.35
CA CYS A 60 -18.24 -17.59 6.27
C CYS A 60 -18.33 -16.41 7.25
N LEU A 61 -19.10 -15.39 6.88
CA LEU A 61 -19.28 -14.19 7.68
C LEU A 61 -19.55 -14.49 9.16
N GLU A 62 -18.79 -13.87 10.07
CA GLU A 62 -18.98 -14.00 11.53
C GLU A 62 -18.98 -15.46 12.05
N ASN A 63 -18.23 -16.36 11.39
CA ASN A 63 -18.21 -17.80 11.67
C ASN A 63 -19.59 -18.48 11.58
N GLU A 64 -20.47 -18.00 10.71
CA GLU A 64 -21.74 -18.66 10.45
C GLU A 64 -21.55 -20.09 9.88
N GLN A 65 -22.43 -21.00 10.29
CA GLN A 65 -22.50 -22.34 9.73
C GLN A 65 -22.75 -22.28 8.22
N CYS A 66 -21.86 -22.88 7.44
CA CYS A 66 -22.03 -23.01 5.99
C CYS A 66 -23.16 -23.99 5.66
N HIS A 67 -23.66 -23.93 4.43
CA HIS A 67 -24.74 -24.82 3.98
C HIS A 67 -24.33 -26.29 4.14
N HIS A 68 -25.01 -27.00 5.04
CA HIS A 68 -24.68 -28.35 5.51
C HIS A 68 -24.47 -29.39 4.39
N ILE A 69 -25.08 -29.23 3.21
CA ILE A 69 -24.89 -30.16 2.07
C ILE A 69 -23.62 -29.86 1.26
N ASN A 70 -23.36 -28.61 0.88
CA ASN A 70 -22.38 -28.26 -0.17
C ASN A 70 -21.24 -27.34 0.32
N GLY A 71 -21.35 -26.81 1.53
CA GLY A 71 -20.35 -25.95 2.16
C GLY A 71 -20.39 -24.49 1.75
N SER A 72 -21.41 -24.03 1.02
CA SER A 72 -21.48 -22.62 0.61
C SER A 72 -21.92 -21.69 1.73
N CYS A 73 -21.36 -20.49 1.80
CA CYS A 73 -21.75 -19.47 2.77
C CYS A 73 -22.93 -18.64 2.24
N LEU A 74 -24.01 -18.55 3.02
CA LEU A 74 -25.25 -17.85 2.63
C LEU A 74 -25.11 -16.31 2.70
N ASN A 75 -24.43 -15.79 3.74
CA ASN A 75 -24.32 -14.36 4.01
C ASN A 75 -22.98 -13.73 3.57
N CYS A 76 -22.33 -14.34 2.57
CA CYS A 76 -21.00 -14.01 2.03
C CYS A 76 -19.82 -14.41 2.95
N CYS A 77 -18.61 -14.05 2.53
CA CYS A 77 -17.36 -14.33 3.23
C CYS A 77 -16.99 -13.23 4.23
N ASP A 78 -16.17 -13.60 5.21
CA ASP A 78 -15.43 -12.64 6.03
C ASP A 78 -14.45 -11.82 5.17
N PRO A 79 -14.06 -10.62 5.62
CA PRO A 79 -13.05 -9.82 4.94
C PRO A 79 -11.74 -10.59 4.75
N GLY A 80 -11.15 -10.48 3.56
CA GLY A 80 -9.95 -11.24 3.18
C GLY A 80 -10.22 -12.55 2.44
N PHE A 81 -11.49 -12.97 2.36
CA PHE A 81 -11.89 -14.21 1.70
C PHE A 81 -12.96 -13.98 0.63
N THR A 82 -13.05 -14.91 -0.32
CA THR A 82 -14.00 -14.91 -1.44
C THR A 82 -14.33 -16.34 -1.89
N GLY A 83 -15.19 -16.45 -2.90
CA GLY A 83 -15.70 -17.72 -3.40
C GLY A 83 -16.94 -18.20 -2.66
N LEU A 84 -17.68 -19.15 -3.25
CA LEU A 84 -18.95 -19.64 -2.70
C LEU A 84 -18.80 -20.29 -1.32
N LYS A 85 -17.64 -20.90 -1.04
CA LYS A 85 -17.32 -21.55 0.23
C LYS A 85 -16.42 -20.72 1.14
N CYS A 86 -16.01 -19.52 0.71
CA CYS A 86 -15.10 -18.65 1.45
C CYS A 86 -13.77 -19.33 1.84
N ASP A 87 -13.29 -20.20 0.95
CA ASP A 87 -12.06 -20.98 1.05
C ASP A 87 -10.90 -20.37 0.23
N GLN A 88 -11.15 -19.26 -0.45
CA GLN A 88 -10.18 -18.55 -1.28
C GLN A 88 -9.83 -17.21 -0.65
N GLY A 89 -8.54 -16.92 -0.49
CA GLY A 89 -8.07 -15.59 -0.09
C GLY A 89 -8.20 -14.56 -1.22
N CYS A 90 -8.18 -13.27 -0.87
CA CYS A 90 -8.15 -12.20 -1.89
C CYS A 90 -6.91 -12.30 -2.79
N MET A 91 -7.11 -11.98 -4.06
CA MET A 91 -6.01 -11.80 -5.00
C MET A 91 -5.22 -10.53 -4.67
N ASN A 92 -3.93 -10.50 -5.01
CA ASN A 92 -3.11 -9.30 -4.85
C ASN A 92 -3.77 -8.09 -5.52
N GLY A 93 -3.97 -7.02 -4.76
CA GLY A 93 -4.63 -5.80 -5.24
C GLY A 93 -6.11 -5.68 -4.85
N SER A 94 -6.70 -6.68 -4.16
CA SER A 94 -8.04 -6.57 -3.58
C SER A 94 -8.09 -6.92 -2.10
N PHE A 95 -9.10 -6.38 -1.41
CA PHE A 95 -9.30 -6.57 0.02
C PHE A 95 -10.77 -6.46 0.41
N GLY A 96 -11.05 -6.66 1.70
CA GLY A 96 -12.37 -6.43 2.29
C GLY A 96 -13.31 -7.62 2.08
N LYS A 97 -14.59 -7.39 2.35
CA LYS A 97 -15.64 -8.42 2.24
C LYS A 97 -15.76 -8.91 0.80
N ASN A 98 -15.68 -10.23 0.57
CA ASN A 98 -15.67 -10.85 -0.76
C ASN A 98 -14.58 -10.32 -1.72
N CYS A 99 -13.56 -9.60 -1.22
CA CYS A 99 -12.49 -9.04 -2.03
C CYS A 99 -12.95 -8.05 -3.12
N ILE A 100 -14.01 -7.28 -2.84
CA ILE A 100 -14.57 -6.31 -3.80
C ILE A 100 -13.85 -4.96 -3.78
N GLU A 101 -13.13 -4.65 -2.70
CA GLU A 101 -12.37 -3.41 -2.55
C GLU A 101 -11.00 -3.54 -3.21
N ARG A 102 -10.40 -2.42 -3.61
CA ARG A 102 -9.11 -2.40 -4.33
C ARG A 102 -8.05 -1.69 -3.52
N CYS A 103 -6.87 -2.30 -3.43
CA CYS A 103 -5.71 -1.66 -2.82
C CYS A 103 -5.40 -0.31 -3.50
N GLY A 104 -4.90 0.66 -2.72
CA GLY A 104 -4.40 1.91 -3.27
C GLY A 104 -3.27 1.68 -4.27
N SER A 105 -3.22 2.44 -5.37
CA SER A 105 -2.21 2.27 -6.43
C SER A 105 -0.78 2.57 -5.97
N ASN A 106 -0.63 3.32 -4.88
CA ASN A 106 0.67 3.71 -4.31
C ASN A 106 1.12 2.77 -3.19
N CYS A 107 0.37 1.70 -2.97
CA CYS A 107 0.62 0.69 -1.96
C CYS A 107 1.58 -0.36 -2.55
N ILE A 108 2.66 -0.71 -1.84
CA ILE A 108 3.55 -1.81 -2.29
C ILE A 108 2.80 -3.15 -2.22
N SER A 109 2.07 -3.35 -1.13
CA SER A 109 1.13 -4.45 -0.93
C SER A 109 0.13 -4.01 0.14
N CYS A 110 -1.13 -4.42 -0.01
CA CYS A 110 -2.17 -4.11 0.96
C CYS A 110 -2.73 -5.36 1.63
N ASN A 111 -3.12 -5.21 2.88
CA ASN A 111 -3.72 -6.23 3.70
C ASN A 111 -5.09 -6.64 3.12
N ALA A 112 -5.29 -7.95 2.90
CA ALA A 112 -6.52 -8.47 2.30
C ALA A 112 -7.78 -8.24 3.16
N VAL A 113 -7.64 -8.02 4.46
CA VAL A 113 -8.77 -7.81 5.38
C VAL A 113 -9.21 -6.35 5.39
N ASN A 114 -8.27 -5.42 5.56
CA ASN A 114 -8.58 -4.01 5.86
C ASN A 114 -7.97 -2.99 4.88
N GLY A 115 -7.20 -3.44 3.87
CA GLY A 115 -6.62 -2.58 2.84
C GLY A 115 -5.38 -1.78 3.26
N VAL A 116 -4.89 -1.94 4.50
CA VAL A 116 -3.72 -1.22 5.00
C VAL A 116 -2.45 -1.63 4.25
N CYS A 117 -1.61 -0.65 3.92
CA CYS A 117 -0.34 -0.84 3.21
C CYS A 117 0.76 -1.32 4.17
N ASP A 118 0.68 -2.59 4.60
CA ASP A 118 1.57 -3.18 5.61
C ASP A 118 3.05 -3.19 5.19
N LEU A 119 3.34 -3.29 3.88
CA LEU A 119 4.71 -3.19 3.34
C LEU A 119 5.13 -1.75 3.01
N GLY A 120 4.28 -0.76 3.32
CA GLY A 120 4.52 0.64 3.09
C GLY A 120 4.13 1.13 1.69
N CYS A 121 4.53 2.37 1.42
CA CYS A 121 4.15 3.14 0.24
C CYS A 121 5.28 3.24 -0.78
N SER A 122 4.88 3.34 -2.05
CA SER A 122 5.72 3.81 -3.14
C SER A 122 6.32 5.18 -2.81
N ALA A 123 7.50 5.47 -3.35
CA ALA A 123 8.18 6.74 -3.13
C ALA A 123 7.27 7.93 -3.49
N GLY A 124 7.28 8.95 -2.64
CA GLY A 124 6.46 10.14 -2.78
C GLY A 124 5.07 10.04 -2.17
N TRP A 125 4.76 8.97 -1.44
CA TRP A 125 3.49 8.75 -0.77
C TRP A 125 3.67 8.30 0.69
N LYS A 126 2.72 8.68 1.54
CA LYS A 126 2.60 8.32 2.95
C LYS A 126 1.14 8.12 3.35
N GLY A 127 0.92 7.69 4.59
CA GLY A 127 -0.39 7.33 5.12
C GLY A 127 -0.57 5.81 5.19
N THR A 128 -1.58 5.35 5.92
CA THR A 128 -1.84 3.91 6.10
C THR A 128 -2.35 3.24 4.84
N LEU A 129 -2.92 4.02 3.91
CA LEU A 129 -3.45 3.56 2.62
C LEU A 129 -2.66 4.17 1.44
N CYS A 130 -1.54 4.84 1.71
CA CYS A 130 -0.73 5.58 0.73
C CYS A 130 -1.52 6.63 -0.06
N GLU A 131 -2.41 7.32 0.65
CA GLU A 131 -3.37 8.28 0.14
C GLU A 131 -2.84 9.73 0.13
N HIS A 132 -1.70 9.98 0.78
CA HIS A 132 -1.12 11.31 0.89
C HIS A 132 0.19 11.42 0.15
N GLU A 133 0.30 12.39 -0.74
CA GLU A 133 1.56 12.77 -1.37
C GLU A 133 2.52 13.35 -0.31
N CYS A 134 3.83 13.19 -0.52
CA CYS A 134 4.80 13.90 0.31
C CYS A 134 4.63 15.42 0.18
N SER A 135 4.61 16.09 1.31
CA SER A 135 4.43 17.54 1.45
C SER A 135 5.43 18.08 2.48
N GLU A 136 5.32 19.36 2.83
CA GLU A 136 6.18 19.98 3.85
C GLU A 136 7.68 19.90 3.52
N ASN A 137 8.01 20.05 2.24
CA ASN A 137 9.37 19.98 1.70
C ASN A 137 10.06 18.63 1.95
N THR A 138 9.30 17.54 1.78
CA THR A 138 9.84 16.16 1.85
C THR A 138 9.56 15.37 0.58
N TYR A 139 10.33 14.30 0.34
CA TYR A 139 10.19 13.41 -0.81
C TYR A 139 10.70 11.99 -0.52
N GLY A 140 10.54 11.08 -1.48
CA GLY A 140 11.08 9.72 -1.42
C GLY A 140 10.21 8.73 -0.64
N VAL A 141 10.78 7.57 -0.29
CA VAL A 141 10.06 6.51 0.44
C VAL A 141 9.71 6.99 1.84
N GLY A 142 8.43 6.90 2.21
CA GLY A 142 7.95 7.36 3.52
C GLY A 142 8.15 8.85 3.78
N CYS A 143 8.41 9.65 2.72
CA CYS A 143 8.72 11.07 2.83
C CYS A 143 9.91 11.38 3.77
N ALA A 144 10.90 10.48 3.80
CA ALA A 144 12.03 10.57 4.73
C ALA A 144 13.12 11.58 4.30
N GLU A 145 13.14 11.98 3.03
CA GLU A 145 14.15 12.89 2.49
C GLU A 145 13.64 14.33 2.47
N SER A 146 14.51 15.29 2.77
CA SER A 146 14.17 16.73 2.72
C SER A 146 14.55 17.35 1.39
N CYS A 147 13.67 18.18 0.83
CA CYS A 147 13.95 18.97 -0.37
C CYS A 147 15.18 19.88 -0.16
N GLY A 148 15.94 20.11 -1.23
CA GLY A 148 16.99 21.13 -1.23
C GLY A 148 16.41 22.55 -1.35
N ASN A 149 17.27 23.53 -1.66
CA ASN A 149 16.88 24.94 -1.70
C ASN A 149 16.25 25.30 -3.06
N CYS A 150 15.06 24.76 -3.33
CA CYS A 150 14.27 25.08 -4.52
C CYS A 150 13.86 26.55 -4.56
N THR A 151 13.73 27.11 -5.76
CA THR A 151 13.25 28.49 -5.98
C THR A 151 11.95 28.74 -5.21
N ASN A 152 11.85 29.90 -4.54
CA ASN A 152 10.71 30.34 -3.73
C ASN A 152 10.32 29.41 -2.55
N GLY A 153 11.17 28.43 -2.19
CA GLY A 153 10.82 27.45 -1.15
C GLY A 153 9.69 26.52 -1.56
N GLU A 154 9.46 26.36 -2.86
CA GLU A 154 8.46 25.46 -3.43
C GLU A 154 8.78 24.00 -3.11
N GLN A 155 7.72 23.20 -2.96
CA GLN A 155 7.80 21.76 -2.79
C GLN A 155 8.57 21.14 -3.98
N CYS A 156 9.63 20.39 -3.67
CA CYS A 156 10.31 19.58 -4.67
C CYS A 156 9.44 18.40 -5.11
N HIS A 157 9.74 17.82 -6.26
CA HIS A 157 9.01 16.67 -6.78
C HIS A 157 8.98 15.53 -5.75
N HIS A 158 7.79 15.20 -5.24
CA HIS A 158 7.56 14.30 -4.11
C HIS A 158 8.20 12.91 -4.25
N VAL A 159 8.37 12.38 -5.47
CA VAL A 159 9.05 11.08 -5.69
C VAL A 159 10.57 11.18 -5.62
N ASN A 160 11.19 12.13 -6.32
CA ASN A 160 12.63 12.09 -6.63
C ASN A 160 13.44 13.28 -6.08
N GLY A 161 12.77 14.29 -5.54
CA GLY A 161 13.41 15.46 -4.91
C GLY A 161 13.81 16.56 -5.87
N ASN A 162 13.47 16.47 -7.15
CA ASN A 162 13.87 17.49 -8.13
C ASN A 162 13.13 18.81 -7.90
N CYS A 163 13.86 19.92 -8.01
CA CYS A 163 13.26 21.26 -7.96
C CYS A 163 12.77 21.65 -9.37
N PRO A 164 11.45 21.72 -9.62
CA PRO A 164 10.90 21.95 -10.97
C PRO A 164 11.27 23.31 -11.55
N PHE A 165 11.52 24.31 -10.70
CA PHE A 165 11.84 25.69 -11.08
C PHE A 165 13.30 26.06 -10.79
N GLY A 166 14.17 25.06 -10.60
CA GLY A 166 15.57 25.24 -10.26
C GLY A 166 15.80 25.75 -8.84
N CYS A 167 16.99 26.32 -8.64
CA CYS A 167 17.57 26.60 -7.33
C CYS A 167 17.65 28.09 -7.03
N VAL A 168 17.54 28.43 -5.75
CA VAL A 168 17.88 29.78 -5.27
C VAL A 168 19.37 30.09 -5.49
N ALA A 169 19.75 31.35 -5.26
CA ALA A 169 21.14 31.76 -5.41
C ALA A 169 22.08 30.96 -4.49
N GLY A 170 23.27 30.63 -4.99
CA GLY A 170 24.30 29.96 -4.21
C GLY A 170 24.26 28.43 -4.22
N VAL A 171 23.23 27.81 -4.78
CA VAL A 171 23.13 26.35 -4.93
C VAL A 171 22.77 25.96 -6.37
N TYR A 172 23.10 24.72 -6.74
CA TYR A 172 22.79 24.12 -8.04
C TYR A 172 22.49 22.63 -7.91
N GLY A 173 22.30 21.97 -9.05
CA GLY A 173 21.93 20.57 -9.16
C GLY A 173 20.42 20.40 -9.30
N ILE A 174 19.99 19.23 -9.75
CA ILE A 174 18.56 18.97 -9.99
C ILE A 174 17.72 19.03 -8.71
N LYS A 175 18.34 18.78 -7.54
CA LYS A 175 17.73 18.83 -6.20
C LYS A 175 18.08 20.10 -5.41
N CYS A 176 18.94 20.97 -5.94
CA CYS A 176 19.38 22.19 -5.26
C CYS A 176 20.03 21.96 -3.88
N ASP A 177 20.77 20.86 -3.78
CA ASP A 177 21.48 20.37 -2.60
C ASP A 177 23.01 20.54 -2.72
N GLN A 178 23.51 21.10 -3.83
CA GLN A 178 24.93 21.32 -4.07
C GLN A 178 25.28 22.81 -4.01
N GLU A 179 26.33 23.19 -3.28
CA GLU A 179 26.82 24.57 -3.26
C GLU A 179 27.46 24.96 -4.58
N CYS A 180 27.37 26.24 -4.99
CA CYS A 180 28.02 26.67 -6.23
C CYS A 180 29.50 26.26 -6.29
N PRO A 181 29.94 25.68 -7.42
CA PRO A 181 31.35 25.37 -7.59
C PRO A 181 32.16 26.67 -7.63
N HIS A 182 33.45 26.55 -7.30
CA HIS A 182 34.35 27.70 -7.30
C HIS A 182 34.29 28.49 -8.61
N GLY A 183 34.14 29.81 -8.49
CA GLY A 183 34.06 30.72 -9.63
C GLY A 183 32.66 30.85 -10.24
N ARG A 184 31.62 30.29 -9.63
CA ARG A 184 30.21 30.49 -10.02
C ARG A 184 29.40 31.13 -8.90
N TYR A 185 28.36 31.88 -9.25
CA TYR A 185 27.43 32.47 -8.28
C TYR A 185 26.02 32.66 -8.85
N GLY A 186 25.09 33.09 -8.00
CA GLY A 186 23.72 33.46 -8.37
C GLY A 186 22.78 32.25 -8.50
N ILE A 187 21.58 32.50 -9.03
CA ILE A 187 20.53 31.48 -9.26
C ILE A 187 21.08 30.36 -10.14
N ASN A 188 20.87 29.10 -9.72
CA ASN A 188 21.40 27.90 -10.37
C ASN A 188 22.92 27.92 -10.62
N CYS A 189 23.67 28.79 -9.92
CA CYS A 189 25.08 29.07 -10.19
C CYS A 189 25.37 29.41 -11.66
N GLY A 190 24.41 30.07 -12.32
CA GLY A 190 24.46 30.38 -13.76
C GLY A 190 25.42 31.53 -14.10
N GLN A 191 25.91 32.28 -13.11
CA GLN A 191 26.79 33.42 -13.34
C GLN A 191 28.25 33.06 -13.01
N THR A 192 29.20 33.71 -13.70
CA THR A 192 30.64 33.50 -13.50
C THR A 192 31.22 34.62 -12.65
N CYS A 193 31.95 34.27 -11.60
CA CYS A 193 32.61 35.24 -10.74
C CYS A 193 33.61 36.11 -11.51
N PRO A 194 33.73 37.40 -11.16
CA PRO A 194 34.77 38.25 -11.71
C PRO A 194 36.16 37.65 -11.51
N SER A 195 36.93 37.51 -12.60
CA SER A 195 38.30 36.97 -12.56
C SER A 195 39.29 37.80 -11.72
N LYS A 196 38.87 39.00 -11.32
CA LYS A 196 39.64 39.96 -10.54
C LYS A 196 39.28 39.93 -9.05
N CYS A 197 38.33 39.11 -8.63
CA CYS A 197 38.00 38.91 -7.22
C CYS A 197 39.08 38.09 -6.49
N LYS A 198 39.42 38.52 -5.27
CA LYS A 198 40.02 37.64 -4.26
C LYS A 198 38.88 37.06 -3.44
N GLY A 199 38.41 35.87 -3.82
CA GLY A 199 37.22 35.24 -3.22
C GLY A 199 35.92 35.91 -3.65
N CYS A 200 34.96 35.12 -4.11
CA CYS A 200 33.70 35.58 -4.68
C CYS A 200 32.55 34.92 -3.92
N ASN A 201 31.60 35.72 -3.43
CA ASN A 201 30.43 35.23 -2.73
C ASN A 201 29.52 34.44 -3.69
N ARG A 202 29.24 33.18 -3.39
CA ARG A 202 28.39 32.30 -4.21
C ARG A 202 26.94 32.76 -4.38
N PHE A 203 26.42 33.59 -3.47
CA PHE A 203 25.06 34.10 -3.54
C PHE A 203 24.98 35.36 -4.42
N SER A 204 25.87 36.33 -4.19
CA SER A 204 25.77 37.69 -4.77
C SER A 204 26.83 38.03 -5.83
N GLY A 205 27.90 37.24 -5.93
CA GLY A 205 29.04 37.51 -6.82
C GLY A 205 30.03 38.54 -6.30
N VAL A 206 29.73 39.17 -5.15
CA VAL A 206 30.56 40.20 -4.53
C VAL A 206 31.92 39.62 -4.11
N CYS A 207 33.00 40.36 -4.39
CA CYS A 207 34.35 39.96 -4.04
C CYS A 207 34.61 40.20 -2.54
N GLU A 208 34.57 39.15 -1.73
CA GLU A 208 34.60 39.23 -0.26
C GLU A 208 35.95 39.66 0.30
N PHE A 209 37.07 39.31 -0.36
CA PHE A 209 38.41 39.73 0.05
C PHE A 209 38.99 40.82 -0.87
N GLY A 210 38.10 41.57 -1.52
CA GLY A 210 38.45 42.68 -2.40
C GLY A 210 39.04 42.25 -3.74
N CYS A 211 39.75 43.17 -4.39
CA CYS A 211 40.21 43.00 -5.77
C CYS A 211 41.70 42.66 -5.89
N HIS A 212 42.05 41.99 -6.98
CA HIS A 212 43.43 41.97 -7.50
C HIS A 212 43.90 43.39 -7.84
N SER A 213 45.21 43.61 -7.76
CA SER A 213 45.83 44.94 -7.89
C SER A 213 45.38 45.67 -9.15
N GLY A 214 45.04 46.96 -9.00
CA GLY A 214 44.56 47.79 -10.10
C GLY A 214 43.07 47.68 -10.40
N TRP A 215 42.30 46.94 -9.60
CA TRP A 215 40.83 46.84 -9.72
C TRP A 215 40.13 47.36 -8.47
N LYS A 216 38.94 47.94 -8.62
CA LYS A 216 38.12 48.53 -7.55
C LYS A 216 36.63 48.19 -7.72
N ARG A 217 35.83 48.54 -6.70
CA ARG A 217 34.40 48.22 -6.51
C ARG A 217 34.12 46.78 -6.05
N THR A 218 32.86 46.50 -5.72
CA THR A 218 32.39 45.25 -5.11
C THR A 218 32.49 44.03 -6.04
N LEU A 219 32.46 44.24 -7.37
CA LEU A 219 32.63 43.18 -8.37
C LEU A 219 33.95 43.29 -9.15
N CYS A 220 34.87 44.17 -8.72
CA CYS A 220 36.16 44.40 -9.39
C CYS A 220 36.03 44.67 -10.89
N GLU A 221 35.08 45.51 -11.27
CA GLU A 221 34.73 45.86 -12.66
C GLU A 221 35.44 47.14 -13.16
N ASP A 222 35.97 47.95 -12.24
CA ASP A 222 36.64 49.21 -12.54
C ASP A 222 38.15 49.11 -12.42
N ILE A 223 38.89 49.71 -13.35
CA ILE A 223 40.33 49.93 -13.20
C ILE A 223 40.55 51.05 -12.17
N GLY A 224 41.22 50.72 -11.08
CA GLY A 224 41.73 51.69 -10.13
C GLY A 224 42.84 52.51 -10.78
N ARG A 225 42.48 53.65 -11.41
CA ARG A 225 43.49 54.63 -11.80
C ARG A 225 44.26 55.03 -10.53
N TYR A 226 45.56 54.77 -10.53
CA TYR A 226 46.47 55.42 -9.60
C TYR A 226 46.40 56.91 -9.95
N TYR A 227 45.75 57.70 -9.11
CA TYR A 227 46.02 59.13 -9.12
C TYR A 227 47.47 59.27 -8.65
N ASN A 228 48.39 59.43 -9.59
CA ASN A 228 49.67 60.08 -9.27
C ASN A 228 49.29 61.48 -8.80
N LEU A 229 49.25 61.67 -7.47
CA LEU A 229 49.31 62.98 -6.87
C LEU A 229 50.75 63.46 -7.12
N ASN A 230 50.91 64.24 -8.18
CA ASN A 230 52.09 65.08 -8.38
C ASN A 230 52.04 66.24 -7.39
#